data_AF-A0A2V8YIM3-F1
#
_entry.id   AF-A0A2V8YIM3-F1
#
_cell.length_a   1.000
_cell.length_b   1.000
_cell.length_c   1.000
_cell.angle_alpha   90.00
_cell.angle_beta   90.00
_cell.angle_gamma   90.00
#
_symmetry.space_group_name_H-M   'P 1'
#
loop_
_entity.id
_entity.type
_entity.pdbx_description
1 polymer ?
#
loop_
_entity_poly.entity_id
_entity_poly.type
_entity_poly.pdbx_seq_one_letter_code
_entity_poly.pdbx_strand_id
1 'polypeptide(L)' 'MDRACIHTNDVWIVVIKGAYLYKDAGENVRDREIFSGWHKHWSGGDKTEGALFYEEGSAKFNLVPAP' A
#
# COMPACT_ATOMS: atom_id res chain seq x y z
N MET A 1 1.58 -12.39 -10.08
CA MET A 1 1.48 -11.54 -8.86
C MET A 1 0.61 -10.38 -9.27
N ASP A 2 -0.72 -10.57 -9.30
CA ASP A 2 -1.59 -9.77 -10.19
C ASP A 2 -2.85 -9.24 -9.49
N ARG A 3 -2.88 -9.21 -8.15
CA ARG A 3 -4.05 -8.72 -7.40
C ARG A 3 -3.83 -7.28 -6.97
N ALA A 4 -4.52 -6.36 -7.64
CA ALA A 4 -4.66 -4.99 -7.18
C ALA A 4 -5.65 -4.91 -6.00
N CYS A 5 -5.40 -3.99 -5.06
CA CYS A 5 -6.25 -3.69 -3.92
C CYS A 5 -6.92 -2.33 -4.06
N ILE A 6 -8.08 -2.20 -3.43
CA ILE A 6 -8.83 -0.96 -3.26
C ILE A 6 -9.25 -0.89 -1.79
N HIS A 7 -9.08 0.27 -1.18
CA HIS A 7 -9.57 0.60 0.17
C HIS A 7 -10.65 1.65 0.05
N THR A 8 -11.68 1.67 0.90
CA THR A 8 -12.75 2.71 0.82
C THR A 8 -12.42 3.96 1.62
N ASN A 9 -11.34 3.92 2.39
CA ASN A 9 -10.87 4.98 3.27
C ASN A 9 -9.41 5.32 2.95
N ASP A 10 -9.01 6.51 3.36
CA ASP A 10 -7.61 6.92 3.25
C ASP A 10 -6.74 6.07 4.18
N VAL A 11 -5.57 5.68 3.70
CA VAL A 11 -4.56 4.91 4.43
C VAL A 11 -3.23 5.67 4.37
N TRP A 12 -2.47 5.64 5.46
CA TRP A 12 -1.13 6.19 5.57
C TRP A 12 -0.17 5.09 5.96
N ILE A 13 0.98 5.03 5.29
CA ILE A 13 2.04 4.08 5.62
C ILE A 13 3.32 4.84 5.93
N VAL A 14 4.00 4.40 6.99
CA VAL A 14 5.37 4.78 7.32
C VAL A 14 6.21 3.52 7.40
N VAL A 15 7.23 3.42 6.55
CA VAL A 15 8.16 2.29 6.54
C VAL A 15 9.15 2.44 7.69
N ILE A 16 9.23 1.40 8.52
CA ILE A 16 10.14 1.32 9.67
C ILE A 16 11.43 0.60 9.26
N LYS A 17 11.34 -0.42 8.40
CA LYS A 17 12.47 -1.19 7.88
C LYS A 17 12.14 -1.85 6.54
N GLY A 18 13.14 -1.97 5.67
CA GLY A 18 13.01 -2.60 4.34
C GLY A 18 12.41 -1.64 3.33
N ALA A 19 11.75 -2.18 2.31
CA ALA A 19 11.21 -1.41 1.20
C ALA A 19 9.74 -1.77 0.94
N TYR A 20 8.85 -0.79 1.13
CA TYR A 20 7.46 -0.92 0.70
C TYR A 20 7.33 -0.44 -0.74
N LEU A 21 6.79 -1.32 -1.59
CA LEU A 21 6.58 -1.08 -3.00
C LEU A 21 5.13 -0.67 -3.24
N TYR A 22 4.96 0.36 -4.05
CA TYR A 22 3.67 0.84 -4.52
C TYR A 22 3.65 0.97 -6.04
N LYS A 23 2.53 0.56 -6.65
CA LYS A 23 2.33 0.63 -8.10
C LYS A 23 0.92 1.09 -8.47
N ASP A 24 0.83 2.33 -8.94
CA ASP A 24 -0.33 2.92 -9.64
C ASP A 24 0.03 3.32 -11.10
N ALA A 25 1.28 3.74 -11.33
CA ALA A 25 1.84 4.13 -12.62
C ALA A 25 3.32 3.71 -12.82
N GLY A 26 3.90 2.96 -11.88
CA GLY A 26 5.29 2.47 -11.91
C GLY A 26 5.71 1.89 -10.55
N GLU A 27 6.81 1.14 -10.48
CA GLU A 27 7.32 0.62 -9.20
C GLU A 27 8.16 1.69 -8.50
N ASN A 28 7.71 2.15 -7.34
CA ASN A 28 8.45 3.10 -6.51
C ASN A 28 8.63 2.55 -5.09
N VAL A 29 9.83 2.70 -4.54
CA VAL A 29 10.14 2.52 -3.11
C VAL A 29 9.81 3.83 -2.39
N ARG A 30 8.99 3.79 -1.33
CA ARG A 30 8.60 5.01 -0.59
C ARG A 30 8.70 4.83 0.92
N ASP A 31 9.32 5.80 1.58
CA ASP A 31 9.43 5.84 3.05
C ASP A 31 8.11 6.24 3.74
N ARG A 32 7.27 7.00 3.02
CA ARG A 32 5.93 7.41 3.44
C ARG A 32 5.00 7.45 2.23
N GLU A 33 3.77 6.95 2.39
CA GLU A 33 2.74 7.03 1.35
C GLU A 33 1.37 7.37 1.93
N ILE A 34 0.59 8.14 1.15
CA ILE A 34 -0.84 8.39 1.40
C ILE A 34 -1.63 7.71 0.29
N PHE A 35 -2.47 6.76 0.65
CA PHE A 35 -3.42 6.14 -0.25
C PHE A 35 -4.76 6.81 -0.06
N SER A 36 -5.26 7.48 -1.10
CA SER A 36 -6.62 7.98 -1.10
C SER A 36 -7.61 6.82 -1.26
N GLY A 37 -8.75 6.91 -0.57
CA GLY A 37 -9.84 5.96 -0.70
C GLY A 37 -10.31 5.82 -2.15
N TRP A 38 -10.70 4.62 -2.54
CA TRP A 38 -11.16 4.19 -3.87
C TRP A 38 -10.10 4.18 -4.98
N HIS A 39 -8.82 4.36 -4.66
CA HIS A 39 -7.75 4.21 -5.63
C HIS A 39 -7.28 2.75 -5.76
N LYS A 40 -7.40 2.21 -6.97
CA LYS A 40 -6.85 0.88 -7.32
C LYS A 40 -5.33 0.97 -7.38
N HIS A 41 -4.66 0.14 -6.61
CA HIS A 41 -3.20 0.07 -6.61
C HIS A 41 -2.72 -1.36 -6.35
N TRP A 42 -1.44 -1.60 -6.55
CA TRP A 42 -0.77 -2.75 -5.95
C TRP A 42 0.19 -2.25 -4.89
N SER A 43 0.29 -3.01 -3.82
CA SER A 43 1.28 -2.77 -2.79
C SER A 43 1.82 -4.08 -2.20
N GLY A 44 3.02 -4.00 -1.64
CA GLY A 44 3.65 -5.13 -0.98
C GLY A 44 5.08 -4.80 -0.55
N GLY A 45 5.68 -5.68 0.25
CA GLY A 45 7.10 -5.58 0.55
C GLY A 45 7.96 -5.97 -0.65
N ASP A 46 9.15 -5.40 -0.74
CA ASP A 46 10.17 -5.85 -1.68
C ASP A 46 10.45 -7.35 -1.50
N LYS A 47 10.73 -8.03 -2.63
CA LYS A 47 10.90 -9.49 -2.64
C LYS A 47 12.17 -9.96 -1.91
N THR A 48 13.15 -9.09 -1.75
CA THR A 48 14.44 -9.42 -1.12
C THR A 48 14.54 -8.85 0.29
N GLU A 49 14.13 -7.61 0.51
CA GLU A 49 14.27 -6.92 1.81
C GLU A 49 13.03 -7.06 2.69
N GLY A 50 11.86 -7.36 2.11
CA GLY A 50 10.58 -7.26 2.80
C GLY A 50 10.25 -5.82 3.22
N ALA A 51 9.19 -5.67 4.02
CA ALA A 51 8.85 -4.38 4.62
C ALA A 51 8.23 -4.57 6.01
N LEU A 52 8.71 -3.81 6.99
CA LEU A 52 8.04 -3.57 8.26
C LEU A 52 7.57 -2.13 8.26
N PHE A 53 6.28 -1.91 8.52
CA PHE A 53 5.68 -0.58 8.48
C PHE A 53 4.59 -0.42 9.54
N TYR A 54 4.32 0.83 9.87
CA TYR A 54 3.11 1.24 10.58
C TYR A 54 2.07 1.69 9.55
N GLU A 55 0.83 1.26 9.74
CA GLU A 55 -0.30 1.63 8.90
C GLU A 55 -1.39 2.29 9.76
N GLU A 56 -1.87 3.44 9.30
CA GLU A 56 -3.00 4.15 9.87
C GLU A 56 -4.10 4.31 8.81
N GLY A 57 -5.36 4.21 9.21
CA GLY A 57 -6.50 4.46 8.33
C GLY A 57 -7.45 5.48 8.93
N SER A 58 -8.07 6.29 8.08
CA SER A 58 -9.13 7.22 8.47
C SER A 58 -10.40 6.50 8.94
N ALA A 59 -10.50 5.20 8.67
CA ALA A 59 -11.50 4.29 9.18
C ALA A 59 -10.90 2.89 9.36
N LYS A 60 -11.75 1.93 9.76
CA LYS A 60 -11.35 0.52 9.86
C LYS A 60 -10.86 0.01 8.51
N PHE A 61 -9.64 -0.55 8.49
CA PHE A 61 -9.04 -1.14 7.30
C PHE A 61 -9.97 -2.15 6.64
N ASN A 62 -10.10 -2.03 5.32
CA ASN A 62 -10.87 -2.96 4.51
C ASN A 62 -10.16 -3.26 3.19
N LEU A 63 -10.54 -4.35 2.54
CA LEU A 63 -10.11 -4.66 1.18
C LEU A 63 -11.36 -4.87 0.33
N VAL A 64 -11.53 -4.02 -0.67
CA VAL A 64 -12.50 -4.26 -1.74
C VAL A 64 -11.78 -5.05 -2.83
N PRO A 65 -12.26 -6.25 -3.19
CA PRO A 65 -11.71 -6.98 -4.33
C PRO A 65 -11.78 -6.10 -5.57
N ALA A 66 -10.64 -5.81 -6.18
CA ALA A 66 -10.64 -5.24 -7.51
C ALA A 66 -11.16 -6.31 -8.49
N PRO A 67 -12.07 -5.95 -9.43
CA PRO A 67 -12.48 -6.86 -10.50
C PRO A 67 -11.31 -7.27 -11.39
#